data_AF-A0A9E5EUA7-F1
#
_entry.id   AF-A0A9E5EUA7-F1
#
_cell.length_a   1.000
_cell.length_b   1.000
_cell.length_c   1.000
_cell.angle_alpha   90.00
_cell.angle_beta   90.00
_cell.angle_gamma   90.00
#
_symmetry.space_group_name_H-M   'P 1'
#
loop_
_entity.id
_entity.type
_entity.pdbx_description
1 polymer ?
#
loop_
_entity_poly.entity_id
_entity_poly.type
_entity_poly.pdbx_seq_one_letter_code
_entity_poly.pdbx_strand_id
1 'polypeptide(L)'
;MKIHLSFLLCNRWLLTFTLFAAIIQSAFAVDPIKEDPKFKAIAERFQTDFGATIKLAQSKDGVVATNYDVRVLDPAQLENAIKVLTWLETEYKRFPSGFFKKHGSKNLVLANAYVSKTWKGPGVPYSPTTISEKRSNSILVTVPITFTPSSEFLAKSSIYQTVFTYLIDDLKSPDFPLALAKWKALESKDLENESESAKRLLKSSNSREGLFKILWDPFELREMIELAKSDPLLKQRIKIVQAFLSTLDPQFNQAFWENLETIPESQRTISLNNPEDIKNIEQIKSDKAIQSDLSFIEKKWSLKVVWKPGSEVPPMPAKVRLEYSYHTDKKLQSFKDFVHLLREELELYPDEIVSKLNVKNIYILDDFVFRNVKVAGQSFSWLPQVSFAYAISSFDPMKSSSRDFYRRTIHHEIFHLMDSKFSVRGGPIHGNNWTDLNEKGFRFKLDYSPADQPFFTKDNAGRLGFAEPYGMNVATDDRATLYGRLMAEDKLFFERLKTDKILKAKTDRILEFFQLIKRDLGIKSTSSFFIKIEGMFPVKKES
;
A
#
# COMPACT_ATOMS: atom_id res chain seq x y z
N MET A 1 49.45 71.40 -11.41
CA MET A 1 48.32 71.04 -10.52
C MET A 1 47.02 70.84 -11.35
N LYS A 2 47.01 69.88 -12.28
CA LYS A 2 45.86 69.64 -13.19
C LYS A 2 45.50 68.15 -13.39
N ILE A 3 46.16 67.24 -12.67
CA ILE A 3 46.01 65.77 -12.88
C ILE A 3 45.15 65.12 -11.79
N HIS A 4 44.93 65.77 -10.64
CA HIS A 4 44.14 65.17 -9.55
C HIS A 4 42.61 65.34 -9.64
N LEU A 5 42.10 66.27 -10.46
CA LEU A 5 40.65 66.51 -10.52
C LEU A 5 39.91 65.54 -11.46
N SER A 6 40.57 65.05 -12.52
CA SER A 6 39.96 64.12 -13.48
C SER A 6 39.80 62.69 -12.91
N PHE A 7 40.68 62.27 -11.99
CA PHE A 7 40.62 60.94 -11.37
C PHE A 7 39.49 60.82 -10.33
N LEU A 8 39.18 61.91 -9.61
CA LEU A 8 38.08 61.96 -8.63
C LEU A 8 36.70 62.02 -9.28
N LEU A 9 36.58 62.67 -10.45
CA LEU A 9 35.33 62.68 -11.21
C LEU A 9 35.07 61.32 -11.86
N CYS A 10 36.08 60.66 -12.44
CA CYS A 10 35.90 59.35 -13.07
C CYS A 10 35.48 58.25 -12.08
N ASN A 11 36.03 58.25 -10.86
CA ASN A 11 35.66 57.29 -9.81
C ASN A 11 34.25 57.51 -9.24
N ARG A 12 33.76 58.75 -9.21
CA ARG A 12 32.38 59.03 -8.79
C ARG A 12 31.37 58.48 -9.79
N TRP A 13 31.61 58.62 -11.09
CA TRP A 13 30.74 58.06 -12.12
C TRP A 13 30.77 56.52 -12.15
N LEU A 14 31.93 55.89 -11.89
CA LEU A 14 32.06 54.43 -11.81
C LEU A 14 31.35 53.83 -10.58
N LEU A 15 31.42 54.51 -9.42
CA LEU A 15 30.69 54.09 -8.21
C LEU A 15 29.17 54.28 -8.35
N THR A 16 28.72 55.37 -8.97
CA THR A 16 27.28 55.55 -9.23
C THR A 16 26.77 54.55 -10.25
N PHE A 17 27.55 54.19 -11.29
CA PHE A 17 27.15 53.15 -12.27
C PHE A 17 27.14 51.74 -11.68
N THR A 18 28.07 51.40 -10.80
CA THR A 18 28.08 50.10 -10.11
C THR A 18 26.95 50.01 -9.07
N LEU A 19 26.62 51.10 -8.37
CA LEU A 19 25.41 51.15 -7.54
C LEU A 19 24.13 51.07 -8.38
N PHE A 20 24.05 51.77 -9.52
CA PHE A 20 22.87 51.71 -10.39
C PHE A 20 22.72 50.33 -11.05
N ALA A 21 23.82 49.68 -11.46
CA ALA A 21 23.80 48.33 -12.01
C ALA A 21 23.43 47.28 -10.95
N ALA A 22 23.89 47.42 -9.70
CA ALA A 22 23.48 46.55 -8.60
C ALA A 22 22.01 46.79 -8.18
N ILE A 23 21.54 48.04 -8.22
CA ILE A 23 20.14 48.39 -7.97
C ILE A 23 19.25 47.84 -9.09
N ILE A 24 19.65 47.94 -10.36
CA ILE A 24 18.91 47.38 -11.50
C ILE A 24 18.95 45.84 -11.50
N GLN A 25 20.07 45.20 -11.17
CA GLN A 25 20.12 43.74 -11.00
C GLN A 25 19.27 43.24 -9.82
N SER A 26 19.12 44.03 -8.76
CA SER A 26 18.23 43.68 -7.64
C SER A 26 16.75 43.99 -7.90
N ALA A 27 16.44 45.00 -8.72
CA ALA A 27 15.07 45.39 -9.09
C ALA A 27 14.44 44.47 -10.16
N PHE A 28 15.27 43.75 -10.91
CA PHE A 28 14.86 42.77 -11.92
C PHE A 28 15.44 41.38 -11.66
N ALA A 29 15.77 41.05 -10.41
CA ALA A 29 16.11 39.68 -10.03
C ALA A 29 14.85 38.82 -10.20
N VAL A 30 14.74 38.23 -11.39
CA VAL A 30 13.71 37.30 -11.78
C VAL A 30 13.76 36.11 -10.83
N ASP A 31 12.63 35.80 -10.19
CA ASP A 31 12.51 34.69 -9.24
C ASP A 31 12.60 33.36 -10.03
N PRO A 32 13.72 32.63 -9.94
CA PRO A 32 14.00 31.49 -10.82
C PRO A 32 12.97 30.36 -10.65
N ILE A 33 12.30 30.30 -9.50
CA ILE A 33 11.24 29.32 -9.24
C ILE A 33 9.98 29.68 -10.02
N LYS A 34 9.58 30.95 -10.01
CA LYS A 34 8.36 31.42 -10.69
C LYS A 34 8.48 31.37 -12.20
N GLU A 35 9.70 31.49 -12.74
CA GLU A 35 9.93 31.42 -14.18
C GLU A 35 10.05 30.01 -14.73
N ASP A 36 10.22 28.99 -13.89
CA ASP A 36 10.31 27.62 -14.33
C ASP A 36 9.02 27.18 -15.07
N PRO A 37 9.12 26.65 -16.30
CA PRO A 37 7.95 26.26 -17.09
C PRO A 37 7.07 25.20 -16.43
N LYS A 38 7.65 24.23 -15.70
CA LYS A 38 6.88 23.18 -15.03
C LYS A 38 6.12 23.77 -13.84
N PHE A 39 6.77 24.65 -13.08
CA PHE A 39 6.14 25.35 -11.96
C PHE A 39 4.98 26.22 -12.44
N LYS A 40 5.15 27.01 -13.51
CA LYS A 40 4.08 27.81 -14.13
C LYS A 40 2.90 26.94 -14.56
N ALA A 41 3.17 25.86 -15.29
CA ALA A 41 2.12 24.96 -15.75
C ALA A 41 1.30 24.36 -14.60
N ILE A 42 1.95 23.99 -13.48
CA ILE A 42 1.24 23.51 -12.30
C ILE A 42 0.44 24.63 -11.64
N ALA A 43 1.02 25.83 -11.48
CA ALA A 43 0.32 26.96 -10.88
C ALA A 43 -0.92 27.38 -11.68
N GLU A 44 -0.84 27.37 -13.01
CA GLU A 44 -1.98 27.61 -13.92
C GLU A 44 -3.07 26.56 -13.76
N ARG A 45 -2.72 25.28 -13.64
CA ARG A 45 -3.69 24.22 -13.34
C ARG A 45 -4.35 24.41 -11.98
N PHE A 46 -3.60 24.76 -10.94
CA PHE A 46 -4.21 25.03 -9.63
C PHE A 46 -5.20 26.19 -9.67
N GLN A 47 -4.87 27.25 -10.39
CA GLN A 47 -5.78 28.38 -10.57
C GLN A 47 -7.02 27.97 -11.38
N THR A 48 -6.82 27.21 -12.46
CA THR A 48 -7.89 26.80 -13.39
C THR A 48 -8.82 25.76 -12.77
N ASP A 49 -8.29 24.76 -12.07
CA ASP A 49 -9.05 23.60 -11.59
C ASP A 49 -9.60 23.84 -10.18
N PHE A 50 -8.86 24.55 -9.32
CA PHE A 50 -9.22 24.72 -7.91
C PHE A 50 -9.45 26.18 -7.50
N GLY A 51 -9.15 27.16 -8.37
CA GLY A 51 -9.32 28.57 -8.05
C GLY A 51 -8.31 29.10 -7.04
N ALA A 52 -7.17 28.43 -6.89
CA ALA A 52 -6.12 28.78 -5.95
C ALA A 52 -4.86 29.28 -6.67
N THR A 53 -4.34 30.42 -6.24
CA THR A 53 -3.08 30.98 -6.74
C THR A 53 -1.91 30.43 -5.93
N ILE A 54 -0.88 29.92 -6.61
CA ILE A 54 0.37 29.50 -5.97
C ILE A 54 1.25 30.72 -5.71
N LYS A 55 1.69 30.88 -4.46
CA LYS A 55 2.57 31.97 -4.01
C LYS A 55 3.80 31.40 -3.32
N LEU A 56 4.90 32.15 -3.38
CA LEU A 56 6.10 31.88 -2.58
C LEU A 56 6.09 32.82 -1.38
N ALA A 57 6.31 32.27 -0.19
CA ALA A 57 6.33 33.06 1.03
C ALA A 57 7.51 34.04 1.02
N GLN A 58 7.29 35.22 1.59
CA GLN A 58 8.35 36.19 1.86
C GLN A 58 8.58 36.28 3.36
N SER A 59 9.83 36.53 3.78
CA SER A 59 10.20 36.62 5.20
C SER A 59 9.45 37.72 5.96
N LYS A 60 8.92 38.73 5.25
CA LYS A 60 8.17 39.88 5.80
C LYS A 60 6.68 39.87 5.45
N ASP A 61 6.10 38.74 5.04
CA ASP A 61 4.68 38.67 4.72
C ASP A 61 3.81 38.95 5.96
N GLY A 62 3.20 40.14 6.03
CA GLY A 62 2.77 40.76 7.30
C GLY A 62 1.79 39.93 8.14
N VAL A 63 0.87 39.19 7.50
CA VAL A 63 -0.10 38.37 8.23
C VAL A 63 0.56 37.09 8.77
N VAL A 64 1.41 36.44 7.97
CA VAL A 64 2.05 35.17 8.33
C VAL A 64 3.24 35.38 9.28
N ALA A 65 4.05 36.40 9.01
CA ALA A 65 5.22 36.78 9.80
C ALA A 65 4.87 37.26 11.22
N THR A 66 3.60 37.56 11.49
CA THR A 66 3.14 37.87 12.85
C THR A 66 3.22 36.63 13.76
N ASN A 67 2.86 35.45 13.24
CA ASN A 67 2.75 34.21 14.02
C ASN A 67 3.92 33.25 13.79
N TYR A 68 4.60 33.35 12.64
CA TYR A 68 5.60 32.40 12.21
C TYR A 68 6.92 33.08 11.81
N ASP A 69 8.02 32.42 12.11
CA ASP A 69 9.31 32.64 11.45
C ASP A 69 9.32 31.83 10.16
N VAL A 70 9.31 32.54 9.03
CA VAL A 70 9.22 31.95 7.69
C VAL A 70 10.61 31.75 7.10
N ARG A 71 10.95 30.50 6.76
CA ARG A 71 12.10 30.20 5.91
C ARG A 71 11.63 30.12 4.47
N VAL A 72 12.02 31.09 3.65
CA VAL A 72 11.62 31.16 2.23
C VAL A 72 12.14 29.95 1.45
N LEU A 73 11.49 29.65 0.33
CA LEU A 73 11.86 28.55 -0.55
C LEU A 73 13.19 28.85 -1.26
N ASP A 74 14.17 27.96 -1.16
CA ASP A 74 15.44 28.08 -1.89
C ASP A 74 15.23 27.68 -3.37
N PRO A 75 15.76 28.43 -4.36
CA PRO A 75 15.77 28.01 -5.76
C PRO A 75 16.27 26.58 -6.00
N ALA A 76 17.22 26.09 -5.19
CA ALA A 76 17.72 24.71 -5.26
C ALA A 76 16.64 23.64 -4.95
N GLN A 77 15.49 24.03 -4.39
CA GLN A 77 14.38 23.14 -4.04
C GLN A 77 13.18 23.23 -4.99
N LEU A 78 13.36 23.82 -6.18
CA LEU A 78 12.32 23.90 -7.21
C LEU A 78 11.67 22.54 -7.49
N GLU A 79 12.47 21.48 -7.70
CA GLU A 79 11.95 20.13 -7.96
C GLU A 79 11.16 19.59 -6.75
N ASN A 80 11.53 19.97 -5.53
CA ASN A 80 10.75 19.59 -4.35
C ASN A 80 9.41 20.30 -4.29
N ALA A 81 9.35 21.59 -4.63
CA ALA A 81 8.12 22.35 -4.69
C ALA A 81 7.16 21.79 -5.75
N ILE A 82 7.67 21.50 -6.95
CA ILE A 82 6.93 20.82 -8.03
C ILE A 82 6.34 19.49 -7.53
N LYS A 83 7.13 18.69 -6.81
CA LYS A 83 6.70 17.41 -6.25
C LYS A 83 5.57 17.58 -5.24
N VAL A 84 5.70 18.50 -4.28
CA VAL A 84 4.65 18.80 -3.29
C VAL A 84 3.36 19.28 -3.97
N LEU A 85 3.46 20.19 -4.95
CA LEU A 85 2.29 20.67 -5.67
C LEU A 85 1.59 19.57 -6.46
N THR A 86 2.35 18.68 -7.10
CA THR A 86 1.79 17.52 -7.81
C THR A 86 1.03 16.59 -6.87
N TRP A 87 1.53 16.40 -5.64
CA TRP A 87 0.81 15.64 -4.62
C TRP A 87 -0.47 16.34 -4.18
N LEU A 88 -0.40 17.63 -3.88
CA LEU A 88 -1.57 18.41 -3.49
C LEU A 88 -2.64 18.41 -4.59
N GLU A 89 -2.24 18.49 -5.87
CA GLU A 89 -3.14 18.40 -7.02
C GLU A 89 -3.88 17.06 -7.02
N THR A 90 -3.17 15.97 -6.70
CA THR A 90 -3.75 14.63 -6.59
C THR A 90 -4.76 14.54 -5.44
N GLU A 91 -4.43 15.08 -4.26
CA GLU A 91 -5.34 15.04 -3.11
C GLU A 91 -6.56 15.96 -3.32
N TYR A 92 -6.39 17.11 -4.00
CA TYR A 92 -7.49 18.03 -4.31
C TYR A 92 -8.48 17.41 -5.32
N LYS A 93 -7.98 16.63 -6.28
CA LYS A 93 -8.82 15.86 -7.23
C LYS A 93 -9.71 14.81 -6.58
N ARG A 94 -9.50 14.48 -5.31
CA ARG A 94 -10.37 13.58 -4.54
C ARG A 94 -11.64 14.25 -4.03
N PHE A 95 -11.76 15.57 -4.12
CA PHE A 95 -12.97 16.32 -3.78
C PHE A 95 -13.85 16.50 -5.02
N PRO A 96 -15.16 16.80 -4.86
CA PRO A 96 -16.02 17.11 -5.99
C PRO A 96 -15.48 18.23 -6.88
N SER A 97 -15.72 18.11 -8.18
CA SER A 97 -15.28 19.12 -9.14
C SER A 97 -15.87 20.49 -8.81
N GLY A 98 -15.01 21.52 -8.78
CA GLY A 98 -15.39 22.89 -8.42
C GLY A 98 -15.51 23.16 -6.91
N PHE A 99 -15.43 22.15 -6.04
CA PHE A 99 -15.56 22.33 -4.59
C PHE A 99 -14.58 23.38 -4.05
N PHE A 100 -13.29 23.25 -4.37
CA PHE A 100 -12.26 24.18 -3.91
C PHE A 100 -12.40 25.60 -4.49
N LYS A 101 -12.95 25.76 -5.70
CA LYS A 101 -13.21 27.10 -6.27
C LYS A 101 -14.19 27.88 -5.39
N LYS A 102 -15.19 27.19 -4.87
CA LYS A 102 -16.28 27.76 -4.07
C LYS A 102 -15.94 27.86 -2.58
N HIS A 103 -15.29 26.84 -2.02
CA HIS A 103 -15.12 26.69 -0.58
C HIS A 103 -13.66 26.67 -0.10
N GLY A 104 -12.69 26.55 -1.00
CA GLY A 104 -11.26 26.44 -0.68
C GLY A 104 -10.58 27.78 -0.40
N SER A 105 -9.31 27.70 -0.01
CA SER A 105 -8.43 28.87 0.10
C SER A 105 -8.09 29.43 -1.28
N LYS A 106 -7.97 30.75 -1.39
CA LYS A 106 -7.58 31.42 -2.63
C LYS A 106 -6.08 31.36 -2.90
N ASN A 107 -5.28 31.06 -1.89
CA ASN A 107 -3.83 30.98 -2.04
C ASN A 107 -3.26 29.69 -1.46
N LEU A 108 -2.25 29.12 -2.12
CA LEU A 108 -1.32 28.17 -1.53
C LEU A 108 0.04 28.84 -1.43
N VAL A 109 0.57 28.99 -0.21
CA VAL A 109 1.79 29.77 0.03
C VAL A 109 2.92 28.83 0.44
N LEU A 110 3.94 28.70 -0.42
CA LEU A 110 5.03 27.74 -0.26
C LEU A 110 6.21 28.36 0.47
N ALA A 111 6.76 27.63 1.44
CA ALA A 111 7.99 27.98 2.15
C ALA A 111 8.74 26.71 2.55
N ASN A 112 10.03 26.83 2.88
CA ASN A 112 10.81 25.72 3.45
C ASN A 112 10.36 25.35 4.85
N ALA A 113 9.91 26.34 5.63
CA ALA A 113 9.42 26.13 6.97
C ALA A 113 8.57 27.30 7.45
N TYR A 114 7.57 26.97 8.26
CA TYR A 114 6.78 27.89 9.07
C TYR A 114 6.96 27.50 10.54
N VAL A 115 7.88 28.16 11.23
CA VAL A 115 8.17 27.87 12.65
C VAL A 115 7.33 28.81 13.52
N SER A 116 6.49 28.25 14.40
CA SER A 116 5.70 29.10 15.31
C SER A 116 6.60 29.92 16.23
N LYS A 117 6.35 31.23 16.31
CA LYS A 117 7.05 32.12 17.26
C LYS A 117 6.75 31.81 18.72
N THR A 118 5.68 31.06 18.99
CA THR A 118 5.32 30.60 20.34
C THR A 118 6.01 29.29 20.73
N TRP A 119 6.79 28.67 19.83
CA TRP A 119 7.53 27.44 20.12
C TRP A 119 8.62 27.71 21.18
N LYS A 120 8.58 26.94 22.27
CA LYS A 120 9.54 27.01 23.39
C LYS A 120 10.19 25.65 23.72
N GLY A 121 10.01 24.64 22.85
CA GLY A 121 10.43 23.28 23.13
C GLY A 121 11.94 23.08 22.97
N PRO A 122 12.57 22.17 23.74
CA PRO A 122 13.95 21.77 23.51
C PRO A 122 14.04 20.97 22.19
N GLY A 123 14.95 21.36 21.28
CA GLY A 123 15.23 20.62 20.04
C GLY A 123 15.04 21.44 18.75
N VAL A 124 15.05 20.73 17.62
CA VAL A 124 14.86 21.34 16.28
C VAL A 124 13.43 21.88 16.18
N PRO A 125 13.23 23.15 15.81
CA PRO A 125 11.90 23.73 15.70
C PRO A 125 11.02 22.97 14.69
N TYR A 126 9.80 22.65 15.10
CA TYR A 126 8.84 21.94 14.27
C TYR A 126 8.16 22.89 13.26
N SER A 127 8.10 22.46 12.00
CA SER A 127 7.32 23.11 10.95
C SER A 127 6.18 22.19 10.53
N PRO A 128 4.90 22.57 10.74
CA PRO A 128 3.76 21.80 10.25
C PRO A 128 3.79 21.68 8.72
N THR A 129 3.29 20.57 8.18
CA THR A 129 3.32 20.37 6.73
C THR A 129 2.35 21.28 6.00
N THR A 130 1.17 21.49 6.56
CA THR A 130 0.17 22.45 6.07
C THR A 130 -0.45 23.21 7.23
N ILE A 131 -0.84 24.48 7.00
CA ILE A 131 -1.46 25.35 8.01
C ILE A 131 -2.59 26.13 7.34
N SER A 132 -3.76 26.17 7.98
CA SER A 132 -4.86 27.04 7.57
C SER A 132 -4.62 28.46 8.10
N GLU A 133 -4.58 29.46 7.21
CA GLU A 133 -4.53 30.88 7.57
C GLU A 133 -5.68 31.63 6.90
N LYS A 134 -6.80 31.72 7.62
CA LYS A 134 -8.05 32.30 7.09
C LYS A 134 -7.94 33.80 6.85
N ARG A 135 -7.15 34.54 7.64
CA ARG A 135 -7.02 36.01 7.51
C ARG A 135 -6.42 36.43 6.17
N SER A 136 -5.50 35.64 5.64
CA SER A 136 -4.93 35.84 4.31
C SER A 136 -5.56 34.93 3.25
N ASN A 137 -6.65 34.23 3.57
CA ASN A 137 -7.34 33.30 2.68
C ASN A 137 -6.35 32.30 2.03
N SER A 138 -5.49 31.72 2.87
CA SER A 138 -4.33 30.95 2.45
C SER A 138 -4.26 29.61 3.17
N ILE A 139 -3.77 28.59 2.46
CA ILE A 139 -3.15 27.42 3.09
C ILE A 139 -1.64 27.58 2.92
N LEU A 140 -0.92 27.58 4.03
CA LEU A 140 0.53 27.61 4.05
C LEU A 140 1.04 26.18 3.88
N VAL A 141 2.01 25.99 2.98
CA VAL A 141 2.52 24.67 2.57
C VAL A 141 4.03 24.63 2.78
N THR A 142 4.48 23.67 3.61
CA THR A 142 5.90 23.44 3.84
C THR A 142 6.49 22.53 2.76
N VAL A 143 7.55 22.98 2.11
CA VAL A 143 8.35 22.21 1.15
C VAL A 143 9.60 21.67 1.86
N PRO A 144 9.68 20.36 2.14
CA PRO A 144 10.82 19.79 2.84
C PRO A 144 12.10 19.88 2.00
N ILE A 145 13.23 20.04 2.67
CA ILE A 145 14.57 20.01 2.04
C ILE A 145 14.89 18.59 1.57
N THR A 146 14.53 17.59 2.38
CA THR A 146 14.75 16.17 2.10
C THR A 146 13.43 15.41 2.08
N PHE A 147 13.17 14.64 1.01
CA PHE A 147 12.03 13.73 0.98
C PHE A 147 12.37 12.38 1.56
N THR A 148 11.60 11.98 2.56
CA THR A 148 11.51 10.59 2.99
C THR A 148 10.10 10.06 2.66
N PRO A 149 9.90 8.74 2.55
CA PRO A 149 8.56 8.17 2.41
C PRO A 149 7.58 8.65 3.49
N SER A 150 8.07 8.88 4.72
CA SER A 150 7.25 9.43 5.80
C SER A 150 6.88 10.90 5.58
N SER A 151 7.78 11.73 5.01
CA SER A 151 7.46 13.12 4.65
C SER A 151 6.34 13.20 3.62
N GLU A 152 6.34 12.32 2.63
CA GLU A 152 5.27 12.23 1.62
C GLU A 152 3.93 11.83 2.23
N PHE A 153 3.93 10.79 3.05
CA PHE A 153 2.72 10.31 3.72
C PHE A 153 2.13 11.36 4.68
N LEU A 154 2.97 11.99 5.51
CA LEU A 154 2.54 13.02 6.44
C LEU A 154 1.97 14.24 5.71
N ALA A 155 2.58 14.64 4.59
CA ALA A 155 2.06 15.74 3.76
C ALA A 155 0.67 15.44 3.21
N LYS A 156 0.51 14.28 2.57
CA LYS A 156 -0.76 13.81 2.00
C LYS A 156 -1.87 13.70 3.04
N SER A 157 -1.54 13.26 4.25
CA SER A 157 -2.54 13.09 5.32
C SER A 157 -2.90 14.41 6.02
N SER A 158 -1.95 15.34 6.14
CA SER A 158 -2.16 16.62 6.85
C SER A 158 -3.14 17.57 6.12
N ILE A 159 -3.18 17.53 4.78
CA ILE A 159 -3.98 18.49 4.00
C ILE A 159 -5.47 18.35 4.30
N TYR A 160 -5.98 17.15 4.56
CA TYR A 160 -7.39 16.92 4.85
C TYR A 160 -7.82 17.59 6.15
N GLN A 161 -7.02 17.41 7.20
CA GLN A 161 -7.20 18.11 8.46
C GLN A 161 -7.17 19.63 8.27
N THR A 162 -6.21 20.14 7.48
CA THR A 162 -6.06 21.57 7.21
C THR A 162 -7.23 22.15 6.43
N VAL A 163 -7.68 21.47 5.37
CA VAL A 163 -8.87 21.87 4.58
C VAL A 163 -10.10 21.88 5.45
N PHE A 164 -10.31 20.86 6.30
CA PHE A 164 -11.46 20.86 7.19
C PHE A 164 -11.40 21.99 8.21
N THR A 165 -10.24 22.22 8.82
CA THR A 165 -10.02 23.36 9.73
C THR A 165 -10.35 24.68 9.03
N TYR A 166 -9.93 24.83 7.78
CA TYR A 166 -10.24 26.00 6.95
C TYR A 166 -11.74 26.18 6.69
N LEU A 167 -12.48 25.09 6.47
CA LEU A 167 -13.94 25.12 6.22
C LEU A 167 -14.73 25.47 7.48
N ILE A 168 -14.31 24.96 8.64
CA ILE A 168 -15.05 25.16 9.90
C ILE A 168 -14.71 26.47 10.62
N ASP A 169 -13.66 27.17 10.24
CA ASP A 169 -13.25 28.44 10.89
C ASP A 169 -14.34 29.51 10.85
N ASP A 170 -15.20 29.47 9.82
CA ASP A 170 -16.35 30.38 9.66
C ASP A 170 -17.56 29.98 10.53
N LEU A 171 -17.53 28.78 11.14
CA LEU A 171 -18.64 28.23 11.93
C LEU A 171 -18.49 28.63 13.40
N LYS A 172 -19.16 29.73 13.78
CA LYS A 172 -19.14 30.25 15.16
C LYS A 172 -20.38 29.91 15.99
N SER A 173 -21.40 29.29 15.39
CA SER A 173 -22.66 29.01 16.08
C SER A 173 -22.57 27.76 16.98
N PRO A 174 -22.96 27.85 18.27
CA PRO A 174 -23.02 26.69 19.16
C PRO A 174 -24.08 25.67 18.73
N ASP A 175 -25.05 26.08 17.91
CA ASP A 175 -26.11 25.20 17.41
C ASP A 175 -25.67 24.35 16.22
N PHE A 176 -24.51 24.63 15.64
CA PHE A 176 -24.01 23.87 14.51
C PHE A 176 -23.68 22.41 14.91
N PRO A 177 -24.02 21.39 14.11
CA PRO A 177 -23.75 19.99 14.46
C PRO A 177 -22.27 19.66 14.72
N LEU A 178 -21.34 20.42 14.10
CA LEU A 178 -19.89 20.31 14.31
C LEU A 178 -19.36 21.24 15.42
N ALA A 179 -20.24 21.91 16.18
CA ALA A 179 -19.82 22.73 17.31
C ALA A 179 -19.09 21.87 18.36
N LEU A 180 -18.01 22.40 18.92
CA LEU A 180 -17.12 21.64 19.82
C LEU A 180 -17.88 21.03 21.02
N ALA A 181 -18.85 21.75 21.58
CA ALA A 181 -19.66 21.28 22.69
C ALA A 181 -20.52 20.05 22.30
N LYS A 182 -21.16 20.08 21.12
CA LYS A 182 -21.95 18.95 20.60
C LYS A 182 -21.05 17.77 20.25
N TRP A 183 -19.85 18.02 19.75
CA TRP A 183 -18.88 16.98 19.42
C TRP A 183 -18.40 16.20 20.66
N LYS A 184 -18.08 16.91 21.75
CA LYS A 184 -17.67 16.29 23.03
C LYS A 184 -18.74 15.37 23.62
N ALA A 185 -20.02 15.69 23.43
CA ALA A 185 -21.13 14.84 23.89
C ALA A 185 -21.24 13.52 23.12
N LEU A 186 -20.53 13.38 22.00
CA LEU A 186 -20.51 12.20 21.16
C LEU A 186 -19.22 11.40 21.31
N GLU A 187 -18.39 11.58 22.34
CA GLU A 187 -17.12 10.85 22.44
C GLU A 187 -17.33 9.34 22.69
N SER A 188 -16.65 8.51 21.89
CA SER A 188 -16.60 7.06 22.13
C SER A 188 -15.66 6.76 23.29
N LYS A 189 -16.03 5.78 24.12
CA LYS A 189 -15.16 5.22 25.17
C LYS A 189 -14.22 4.17 24.58
N ASP A 190 -13.10 3.93 25.24
CA ASP A 190 -12.23 2.80 24.92
C ASP A 190 -13.00 1.49 25.13
N LEU A 191 -12.92 0.59 24.15
CA LEU A 191 -13.52 -0.74 24.23
C LEU A 191 -12.44 -1.73 24.72
N GLU A 192 -12.74 -2.44 25.81
CA GLU A 192 -11.75 -3.27 26.54
C GLU A 192 -11.22 -4.48 25.73
N ASN A 193 -11.81 -4.82 24.59
CA ASN A 193 -11.47 -6.00 23.78
C ASN A 193 -11.15 -5.70 22.30
N GLU A 194 -10.93 -4.43 21.93
CA GLU A 194 -10.61 -4.06 20.55
C GLU A 194 -9.10 -4.11 20.24
N SER A 195 -8.75 -4.19 18.95
CA SER A 195 -7.36 -4.09 18.51
C SER A 195 -6.75 -2.73 18.85
N GLU A 196 -5.42 -2.66 18.98
CA GLU A 196 -4.71 -1.39 19.19
C GLU A 196 -4.95 -0.38 18.04
N SER A 197 -5.17 -0.87 16.82
CA SER A 197 -5.54 -0.03 15.68
C SER A 197 -6.93 0.58 15.86
N ALA A 198 -7.92 -0.22 16.29
CA ALA A 198 -9.28 0.23 16.54
C ALA A 198 -9.35 1.25 17.68
N LYS A 199 -8.64 1.00 18.79
CA LYS A 199 -8.53 1.96 19.91
C LYS A 199 -7.95 3.30 19.43
N ARG A 200 -6.87 3.27 18.64
CA ARG A 200 -6.26 4.47 18.07
C ARG A 200 -7.23 5.23 17.17
N LEU A 201 -8.00 4.54 16.32
CA LEU A 201 -8.98 5.16 15.44
C LEU A 201 -10.13 5.80 16.21
N LEU A 202 -10.69 5.09 17.19
CA LEU A 202 -11.76 5.62 18.06
C LEU A 202 -11.29 6.88 18.78
N LYS A 203 -10.13 6.82 19.45
CA LYS A 203 -9.53 7.98 20.12
C LYS A 203 -9.30 9.15 19.17
N SER A 204 -8.79 8.89 17.98
CA SER A 204 -8.54 9.93 16.96
C SER A 204 -9.85 10.56 16.46
N SER A 205 -10.89 9.74 16.28
CA SER A 205 -12.22 10.15 15.83
C SER A 205 -13.00 11.02 16.82
N ASN A 206 -12.59 11.04 18.09
CA ASN A 206 -13.16 11.94 19.11
C ASN A 206 -12.77 13.41 18.85
N SER A 207 -11.75 13.67 18.03
CA SER A 207 -11.49 15.01 17.48
C SER A 207 -12.15 15.16 16.09
N ARG A 208 -12.68 16.35 15.78
CA ARG A 208 -13.33 16.60 14.49
C ARG A 208 -12.32 16.50 13.35
N GLU A 209 -11.15 17.08 13.59
CA GLU A 209 -10.00 17.12 12.71
C GLU A 209 -9.45 15.70 12.46
N GLY A 210 -9.37 14.89 13.52
CA GLY A 210 -8.94 13.49 13.42
C GLY A 210 -9.95 12.63 12.67
N LEU A 211 -11.26 12.77 12.92
CA LEU A 211 -12.26 12.04 12.14
C LEU A 211 -12.22 12.44 10.66
N PHE A 212 -12.14 13.73 10.36
CA PHE A 212 -12.10 14.19 8.97
C PHE A 212 -10.87 13.65 8.23
N LYS A 213 -9.71 13.66 8.90
CA LYS A 213 -8.49 13.05 8.37
C LYS A 213 -8.69 11.55 8.06
N ILE A 214 -9.25 10.80 9.00
CA ILE A 214 -9.54 9.35 8.84
C ILE A 214 -10.48 9.12 7.65
N LEU A 215 -11.50 9.95 7.49
CA LEU A 215 -12.47 9.81 6.39
C LEU A 215 -11.82 9.90 5.00
N TRP A 216 -10.73 10.66 4.86
CA TRP A 216 -10.00 10.78 3.60
C TRP A 216 -8.84 9.79 3.46
N ASP A 217 -8.45 9.08 4.52
CA ASP A 217 -7.47 8.01 4.41
C ASP A 217 -8.18 6.70 4.01
N PRO A 218 -7.96 6.15 2.79
CA PRO A 218 -8.69 4.96 2.34
C PRO A 218 -8.48 3.72 3.23
N PHE A 219 -7.37 3.64 3.96
CA PHE A 219 -7.06 2.50 4.83
C PHE A 219 -7.81 2.64 6.16
N GLU A 220 -7.71 3.82 6.79
CA GLU A 220 -8.37 4.09 8.06
C GLU A 220 -9.89 4.19 7.90
N LEU A 221 -10.37 4.73 6.76
CA LEU A 221 -11.80 4.83 6.44
C LEU A 221 -12.49 3.46 6.51
N ARG A 222 -11.89 2.42 5.93
CA ARG A 222 -12.51 1.08 5.91
C ARG A 222 -12.63 0.47 7.31
N GLU A 223 -11.55 0.52 8.07
CA GLU A 223 -11.55 0.03 9.45
C GLU A 223 -12.56 0.82 10.30
N MET A 224 -12.63 2.14 10.08
CA MET A 224 -13.56 3.02 10.77
C MET A 224 -15.04 2.78 10.38
N ILE A 225 -15.34 2.47 9.12
CA ILE A 225 -16.68 2.04 8.68
C ILE A 225 -17.09 0.73 9.36
N GLU A 226 -16.16 -0.22 9.51
CA GLU A 226 -16.42 -1.47 10.22
C GLU A 226 -16.72 -1.22 11.69
N LEU A 227 -15.89 -0.41 12.38
CA LEU A 227 -16.11 -0.01 13.77
C LEU A 227 -17.45 0.72 13.96
N ALA A 228 -17.88 1.52 12.98
CA ALA A 228 -19.16 2.22 13.03
C ALA A 228 -20.38 1.29 12.94
N LYS A 229 -20.21 0.00 12.61
CA LYS A 229 -21.30 -0.98 12.69
C LYS A 229 -21.63 -1.35 14.14
N SER A 230 -20.63 -1.34 15.03
CA SER A 230 -20.78 -1.68 16.45
C SER A 230 -20.79 -0.45 17.38
N ASP A 231 -20.22 0.69 16.97
CA ASP A 231 -20.21 1.94 17.75
C ASP A 231 -21.25 2.96 17.23
N PRO A 232 -22.38 3.19 17.94
CA PRO A 232 -23.42 4.12 17.51
C PRO A 232 -22.99 5.60 17.57
N LEU A 233 -22.07 5.97 18.48
CA LEU A 233 -21.59 7.34 18.60
C LEU A 233 -20.65 7.67 17.44
N LEU A 234 -19.73 6.76 17.10
CA LEU A 234 -18.89 6.88 15.91
C LEU A 234 -19.74 6.99 14.65
N LYS A 235 -20.74 6.11 14.49
CA LYS A 235 -21.68 6.16 13.37
C LYS A 235 -22.38 7.51 13.25
N GLN A 236 -22.77 8.10 14.39
CA GLN A 236 -23.39 9.42 14.42
C GLN A 236 -22.40 10.53 14.02
N ARG A 237 -21.15 10.49 14.52
CA ARG A 237 -20.11 11.46 14.15
C ARG A 237 -19.82 11.44 12.64
N ILE A 238 -19.72 10.25 12.02
CA ILE A 238 -19.56 10.10 10.57
C ILE A 238 -20.71 10.78 9.83
N LYS A 239 -21.96 10.45 10.19
CA LYS A 239 -23.15 11.02 9.54
C LYS A 239 -23.19 12.54 9.64
N ILE A 240 -22.77 13.13 10.77
CA ILE A 240 -22.71 14.58 10.95
C ILE A 240 -21.72 15.21 9.96
N VAL A 241 -20.52 14.64 9.81
CA VAL A 241 -19.52 15.16 8.86
C VAL A 241 -19.99 15.01 7.43
N GLN A 242 -20.54 13.85 7.06
CA GLN A 242 -21.09 13.60 5.72
C GLN A 242 -22.20 14.59 5.39
N ALA A 243 -23.18 14.75 6.29
CA ALA A 243 -24.28 15.69 6.11
C ALA A 243 -23.79 17.13 5.98
N PHE A 244 -22.83 17.55 6.81
CA PHE A 244 -22.21 18.87 6.70
C PHE A 244 -21.62 19.09 5.31
N LEU A 245 -20.82 18.16 4.80
CA LEU A 245 -20.19 18.29 3.49
C LEU A 245 -21.22 18.33 2.36
N SER A 246 -22.28 17.52 2.45
CA SER A 246 -23.40 17.56 1.49
C SER A 246 -24.11 18.93 1.46
N THR A 247 -24.11 19.70 2.56
CA THR A 247 -24.64 21.07 2.55
C THR A 247 -23.74 22.07 1.80
N LEU A 248 -22.43 21.79 1.73
CA LEU A 248 -21.50 22.62 0.96
C LEU A 248 -21.56 22.29 -0.53
N ASP A 249 -21.58 20.98 -0.86
CA ASP A 249 -21.68 20.47 -2.22
C ASP A 249 -22.49 19.15 -2.26
N PRO A 250 -23.59 19.07 -3.02
CA PRO A 250 -24.43 17.86 -3.07
C PRO A 250 -23.73 16.64 -3.68
N GLN A 251 -22.56 16.82 -4.33
CA GLN A 251 -21.75 15.71 -4.85
C GLN A 251 -21.10 14.88 -3.73
N PHE A 252 -21.07 15.35 -2.47
CA PHE A 252 -20.73 14.52 -1.31
C PHE A 252 -21.88 13.56 -0.95
N ASN A 253 -22.23 12.70 -1.90
CA ASN A 253 -23.29 11.70 -1.78
C ASN A 253 -22.71 10.30 -1.49
N GLN A 254 -23.56 9.27 -1.44
CA GLN A 254 -23.13 7.90 -1.16
C GLN A 254 -22.05 7.40 -2.14
N ALA A 255 -22.20 7.67 -3.43
CA ALA A 255 -21.24 7.23 -4.45
C ALA A 255 -19.85 7.88 -4.24
N PHE A 256 -19.79 9.13 -3.78
CA PHE A 256 -18.53 9.77 -3.39
C PHE A 256 -17.83 8.99 -2.27
N TRP A 257 -18.55 8.65 -1.20
CA TRP A 257 -17.98 7.94 -0.05
C TRP A 257 -17.54 6.51 -0.40
N GLU A 258 -18.31 5.81 -1.23
CA GLU A 258 -17.94 4.48 -1.75
C GLU A 258 -16.66 4.52 -2.60
N ASN A 259 -16.51 5.58 -3.41
CA ASN A 259 -15.31 5.81 -4.22
C ASN A 259 -14.11 6.26 -3.38
N LEU A 260 -14.33 6.91 -2.24
CA LEU A 260 -13.25 7.43 -1.38
C LEU A 260 -12.41 6.30 -0.75
N GLU A 261 -12.98 5.09 -0.63
CA GLU A 261 -12.27 3.87 -0.22
C GLU A 261 -11.25 3.36 -1.27
N THR A 262 -11.30 3.88 -2.51
CA THR A 262 -10.30 3.56 -3.54
C THR A 262 -8.99 4.30 -3.24
N ILE A 263 -7.88 3.57 -3.29
CA ILE A 263 -6.54 4.13 -3.07
C ILE A 263 -6.07 4.74 -4.39
N PRO A 264 -5.64 6.01 -4.45
CA PRO A 264 -5.04 6.58 -5.66
C PRO A 264 -3.88 5.72 -6.17
N GLU A 265 -3.75 5.53 -7.48
CA GLU A 265 -2.73 4.64 -8.06
C GLU A 265 -1.31 4.99 -7.58
N SER A 266 -1.00 6.28 -7.48
CA SER A 266 0.29 6.80 -6.97
C SER A 266 0.60 6.47 -5.51
N GLN A 267 -0.40 6.00 -4.75
CA GLN A 267 -0.27 5.58 -3.36
C GLN A 267 -0.52 4.07 -3.19
N ARG A 268 -0.94 3.40 -4.27
CA ARG A 268 -1.35 2.00 -4.26
C ARG A 268 -0.16 1.08 -4.42
N THR A 269 0.83 1.46 -5.22
CA THR A 269 1.99 0.63 -5.53
C THR A 269 3.28 1.38 -5.19
N ILE A 270 4.00 0.89 -4.18
CA ILE A 270 5.19 1.56 -3.63
C ILE A 270 6.38 0.64 -3.79
N SER A 271 7.36 1.08 -4.56
CA SER A 271 8.66 0.42 -4.64
C SER A 271 9.51 0.79 -3.42
N LEU A 272 10.03 -0.23 -2.75
CA LEU A 272 10.94 -0.15 -1.60
C LEU A 272 12.40 -0.23 -2.02
N ASN A 273 12.70 -0.44 -3.32
CA ASN A 273 14.08 -0.43 -3.80
C ASN A 273 14.71 0.95 -3.59
N ASN A 274 15.97 0.98 -3.17
CA ASN A 274 16.78 2.18 -3.25
C ASN A 274 17.01 2.55 -4.73
N PRO A 275 16.76 3.81 -5.15
CA PRO A 275 16.99 4.25 -6.54
C PRO A 275 18.39 3.95 -7.10
N GLU A 276 19.41 3.94 -6.25
CA GLU A 276 20.78 3.58 -6.67
C GLU A 276 20.96 2.08 -6.87
N ASP A 277 20.24 1.25 -6.10
CA ASP A 277 20.34 -0.21 -6.19
C ASP A 277 19.66 -0.76 -7.44
N ILE A 278 18.67 -0.03 -8.00
CA ILE A 278 17.95 -0.40 -9.22
C ILE A 278 18.88 -0.54 -10.44
N LYS A 279 20.05 0.11 -10.41
CA LYS A 279 21.05 0.04 -11.49
C LYS A 279 21.89 -1.25 -11.45
N ASN A 280 21.90 -1.96 -10.32
CA ASN A 280 22.75 -3.14 -10.10
C ASN A 280 21.99 -4.43 -10.41
N ILE A 281 21.75 -4.72 -11.69
CA ILE A 281 21.06 -5.95 -12.15
C ILE A 281 21.80 -6.68 -13.29
N GLU A 282 22.98 -6.22 -13.66
CA GLU A 282 23.70 -6.70 -14.84
C GLU A 282 24.28 -8.10 -14.62
N GLN A 283 24.61 -8.46 -13.37
CA GLN A 283 25.06 -9.83 -13.08
C GLN A 283 23.90 -10.82 -13.23
N ILE A 284 22.71 -10.50 -12.71
CA ILE A 284 21.52 -11.37 -12.90
C ILE A 284 21.19 -11.52 -14.39
N LYS A 285 21.24 -10.43 -15.16
CA LYS A 285 20.97 -10.46 -16.61
C LYS A 285 21.97 -11.32 -17.40
N SER A 286 23.25 -11.29 -17.01
CA SER A 286 24.31 -11.99 -17.73
C SER A 286 24.57 -13.42 -17.26
N ASP A 287 24.02 -13.84 -16.10
CA ASP A 287 24.15 -15.21 -15.60
C ASP A 287 23.35 -16.20 -16.47
N LYS A 288 24.08 -17.04 -17.20
CA LYS A 288 23.51 -18.02 -18.14
C LYS A 288 22.58 -19.03 -17.48
N ALA A 289 22.85 -19.44 -16.24
CA ALA A 289 22.02 -20.44 -15.56
C ALA A 289 20.68 -19.82 -15.16
N ILE A 290 20.70 -18.59 -14.63
CA ILE A 290 19.47 -17.84 -14.35
C ILE A 290 18.63 -17.67 -15.62
N GLN A 291 19.22 -17.18 -16.69
CA GLN A 291 18.48 -16.95 -17.94
C GLN A 291 17.93 -18.25 -18.55
N SER A 292 18.67 -19.35 -18.44
CA SER A 292 18.22 -20.68 -18.86
C SER A 292 16.99 -21.15 -18.08
N ASP A 293 17.03 -21.07 -16.75
CA ASP A 293 15.92 -21.52 -15.90
C ASP A 293 14.69 -20.61 -16.06
N LEU A 294 14.87 -19.29 -16.14
CA LEU A 294 13.78 -18.36 -16.46
C LEU A 294 13.13 -18.69 -17.81
N SER A 295 13.93 -18.88 -18.86
CA SER A 295 13.42 -19.22 -20.20
C SER A 295 12.66 -20.55 -20.21
N PHE A 296 13.13 -21.53 -19.44
CA PHE A 296 12.45 -22.81 -19.29
C PHE A 296 11.07 -22.61 -18.65
N ILE A 297 10.99 -21.86 -17.54
CA ILE A 297 9.73 -21.58 -16.84
C ILE A 297 8.75 -20.88 -17.77
N GLU A 298 9.19 -19.81 -18.44
CA GLU A 298 8.36 -19.04 -19.37
C GLU A 298 7.81 -19.91 -20.51
N LYS A 299 8.64 -20.78 -21.08
CA LYS A 299 8.23 -21.70 -22.14
C LYS A 299 7.26 -22.78 -21.64
N LYS A 300 7.61 -23.47 -20.55
CA LYS A 300 6.83 -24.58 -19.99
C LYS A 300 5.43 -24.11 -19.59
N TRP A 301 5.33 -22.92 -19.00
CA TRP A 301 4.07 -22.38 -18.51
C TRP A 301 3.40 -21.37 -19.44
N SER A 302 4.01 -21.05 -20.59
CA SER A 302 3.53 -20.03 -21.54
C SER A 302 3.19 -18.70 -20.85
N LEU A 303 4.08 -18.26 -19.96
CA LEU A 303 3.93 -17.07 -19.12
C LEU A 303 5.17 -16.18 -19.17
N LYS A 304 5.10 -15.02 -18.52
CA LYS A 304 6.23 -14.09 -18.33
C LYS A 304 6.73 -14.13 -16.88
N VAL A 305 8.04 -14.25 -16.67
CA VAL A 305 8.65 -14.09 -15.35
C VAL A 305 9.12 -12.65 -15.16
N VAL A 306 8.58 -11.98 -14.15
CA VAL A 306 8.81 -10.56 -13.86
C VAL A 306 9.63 -10.41 -12.59
N TRP A 307 10.88 -9.96 -12.72
CA TRP A 307 11.82 -9.90 -11.60
C TRP A 307 12.67 -8.62 -11.55
N LYS A 308 12.71 -7.83 -12.64
CA LYS A 308 13.60 -6.68 -12.76
C LYS A 308 12.90 -5.36 -12.43
N PRO A 309 13.61 -4.39 -11.81
CA PRO A 309 13.16 -3.01 -11.66
C PRO A 309 12.62 -2.39 -12.95
N GLY A 310 11.57 -1.57 -12.82
CA GLY A 310 10.91 -0.91 -13.94
C GLY A 310 9.95 -1.80 -14.74
N SER A 311 9.80 -3.07 -14.38
CA SER A 311 8.79 -3.96 -14.98
C SER A 311 7.40 -3.76 -14.37
N GLU A 312 6.41 -4.35 -15.02
CA GLU A 312 5.03 -4.48 -14.52
C GLU A 312 5.00 -4.93 -13.05
N VAL A 313 4.17 -4.28 -12.24
CA VAL A 313 3.97 -4.64 -10.84
C VAL A 313 2.91 -5.73 -10.69
N PRO A 314 2.92 -6.50 -9.59
CA PRO A 314 1.80 -7.35 -9.24
C PRO A 314 0.48 -6.55 -9.22
N PRO A 315 -0.57 -7.01 -9.92
CA PRO A 315 -1.84 -6.30 -9.96
C PRO A 315 -2.53 -6.38 -8.60
N MET A 316 -3.08 -5.25 -8.16
CA MET A 316 -3.78 -5.16 -6.87
C MET A 316 -5.19 -4.61 -7.05
N PRO A 317 -6.17 -5.10 -6.29
CA PRO A 317 -7.48 -4.46 -6.20
C PRO A 317 -7.33 -2.98 -5.84
N ALA A 318 -8.24 -2.12 -6.32
CA ALA A 318 -8.16 -0.68 -6.11
C ALA A 318 -8.13 -0.24 -4.63
N LYS A 319 -8.53 -1.15 -3.75
CA LYS A 319 -8.61 -1.01 -2.30
C LYS A 319 -7.39 -1.60 -1.57
N VAL A 320 -6.38 -2.14 -2.25
CA VAL A 320 -5.21 -2.76 -1.60
C VAL A 320 -3.92 -2.02 -1.96
N ARG A 321 -3.14 -1.67 -0.94
CA ARG A 321 -1.76 -1.18 -1.11
C ARG A 321 -0.81 -2.34 -1.22
N LEU A 322 0.13 -2.17 -2.13
CA LEU A 322 1.26 -3.02 -2.38
C LEU A 322 2.53 -2.23 -2.10
N GLU A 323 3.35 -2.78 -1.23
CA GLU A 323 4.75 -2.37 -1.12
C GLU A 323 5.61 -3.54 -1.57
N TYR A 324 6.61 -3.27 -2.40
CA TYR A 324 7.41 -4.34 -2.98
C TYR A 324 8.81 -3.84 -3.32
N SER A 325 9.77 -4.75 -3.43
CA SER A 325 11.06 -4.46 -4.03
C SER A 325 11.44 -5.59 -4.98
N TYR A 326 12.21 -5.27 -6.02
CA TYR A 326 12.82 -6.25 -6.90
C TYR A 326 14.19 -6.69 -6.37
N HIS A 327 14.60 -7.90 -6.77
CA HIS A 327 15.95 -8.39 -6.53
C HIS A 327 16.99 -7.60 -7.32
N THR A 328 18.19 -7.46 -6.73
CA THR A 328 19.35 -6.82 -7.34
C THR A 328 20.57 -7.73 -7.17
N ASP A 329 21.68 -7.39 -7.83
CA ASP A 329 22.94 -8.16 -7.81
C ASP A 329 23.47 -8.40 -6.38
N LYS A 330 23.05 -7.59 -5.38
CA LYS A 330 23.38 -7.79 -3.95
C LYS A 330 22.96 -9.16 -3.41
N LYS A 331 21.96 -9.81 -4.01
CA LYS A 331 21.44 -11.12 -3.60
C LYS A 331 21.45 -12.12 -4.78
N LEU A 332 22.43 -12.00 -5.68
CA LEU A 332 22.55 -12.83 -6.88
C LEU A 332 22.40 -14.33 -6.59
N GLN A 333 23.12 -14.85 -5.58
CA GLN A 333 23.12 -16.28 -5.27
C GLN A 333 21.74 -16.76 -4.79
N SER A 334 21.11 -16.04 -3.85
CA SER A 334 19.75 -16.36 -3.39
C SER A 334 18.73 -16.32 -4.52
N PHE A 335 18.82 -15.33 -5.43
CA PHE A 335 17.95 -15.24 -6.60
C PHE A 335 18.16 -16.43 -7.53
N LYS A 336 19.41 -16.76 -7.83
CA LYS A 336 19.78 -17.90 -8.68
C LYS A 336 19.25 -19.23 -8.13
N ASP A 337 19.52 -19.50 -6.87
CA ASP A 337 19.09 -20.74 -6.22
C ASP A 337 17.56 -20.83 -6.10
N PHE A 338 16.88 -19.70 -5.89
CA PHE A 338 15.41 -19.68 -5.88
C PHE A 338 14.82 -19.93 -7.26
N VAL A 339 15.35 -19.29 -8.31
CA VAL A 339 14.89 -19.51 -9.69
C VAL A 339 15.08 -20.97 -10.09
N HIS A 340 16.19 -21.59 -9.68
CA HIS A 340 16.44 -23.01 -9.89
C HIS A 340 15.40 -23.88 -9.17
N LEU A 341 15.18 -23.63 -7.88
CA LEU A 341 14.16 -24.33 -7.09
C LEU A 341 12.77 -24.18 -7.72
N LEU A 342 12.40 -22.96 -8.11
CA LEU A 342 11.12 -22.68 -8.75
C LEU A 342 10.97 -23.46 -10.05
N ARG A 343 12.01 -23.55 -10.87
CA ARG A 343 12.00 -24.38 -12.08
C ARG A 343 11.70 -25.84 -11.74
N GLU A 344 12.45 -26.43 -10.81
CA GLU A 344 12.30 -27.84 -10.43
C GLU A 344 10.85 -28.15 -9.99
N GLU A 345 10.28 -27.32 -9.11
CA GLU A 345 8.92 -27.54 -8.60
C GLU A 345 7.84 -27.28 -9.66
N LEU A 346 8.05 -26.33 -10.58
CA LEU A 346 7.13 -26.04 -11.68
C LEU A 346 7.19 -27.08 -12.81
N GLU A 347 8.32 -27.76 -12.99
CA GLU A 347 8.51 -28.82 -13.99
C GLU A 347 7.63 -30.04 -13.70
N LEU A 348 7.26 -30.26 -12.43
CA LEU A 348 6.40 -31.36 -12.00
C LEU A 348 5.02 -31.33 -12.66
N TYR A 349 4.47 -30.14 -12.98
CA TYR A 349 3.07 -30.01 -13.37
C TYR A 349 2.82 -30.43 -14.84
N PRO A 350 1.76 -31.22 -15.13
CA PRO A 350 1.40 -31.64 -16.48
C PRO A 350 0.97 -30.46 -17.36
N ASP A 351 1.27 -30.53 -18.66
CA ASP A 351 0.95 -29.47 -19.63
C ASP A 351 -0.56 -29.19 -19.69
N GLU A 352 -1.39 -30.23 -19.49
CA GLU A 352 -2.85 -30.13 -19.50
C GLU A 352 -3.36 -29.26 -18.35
N ILE A 353 -2.78 -29.39 -17.15
CA ILE A 353 -3.12 -28.54 -16.00
C ILE A 353 -2.61 -27.12 -16.25
N VAL A 354 -1.33 -26.99 -16.62
CA VAL A 354 -0.66 -25.70 -16.84
C VAL A 354 -1.40 -24.86 -17.89
N SER A 355 -1.78 -25.46 -19.02
CA SER A 355 -2.55 -24.79 -20.07
C SER A 355 -3.92 -24.29 -19.58
N LYS A 356 -4.61 -25.06 -18.73
CA LYS A 356 -5.92 -24.68 -18.18
C LYS A 356 -5.83 -23.59 -17.13
N LEU A 357 -4.74 -23.54 -16.37
CA LEU A 357 -4.49 -22.44 -15.41
C LEU A 357 -4.28 -21.11 -16.15
N ASN A 358 -3.68 -21.13 -17.35
CA ASN A 358 -3.49 -19.95 -18.21
C ASN A 358 -2.88 -18.75 -17.46
N VAL A 359 -1.77 -19.01 -16.76
CA VAL A 359 -1.07 -18.02 -15.94
C VAL A 359 -0.43 -16.96 -16.84
N LYS A 360 -0.62 -15.67 -16.52
CA LYS A 360 0.00 -14.56 -17.26
C LYS A 360 1.44 -14.33 -16.82
N ASN A 361 1.63 -14.10 -15.52
CA ASN A 361 2.88 -13.63 -14.94
C ASN A 361 3.23 -14.41 -13.66
N ILE A 362 4.52 -14.65 -13.47
CA ILE A 362 5.13 -14.95 -12.15
C ILE A 362 5.97 -13.75 -11.76
N TYR A 363 5.73 -13.18 -10.59
CA TYR A 363 6.56 -12.12 -10.03
C TYR A 363 7.57 -12.70 -9.04
N ILE A 364 8.85 -12.39 -9.20
CA ILE A 364 9.90 -12.74 -8.23
C ILE A 364 10.44 -11.43 -7.64
N LEU A 365 10.12 -11.21 -6.37
CA LEU A 365 10.36 -9.98 -5.62
C LEU A 365 11.34 -10.22 -4.48
N ASP A 366 11.97 -9.17 -3.98
CA ASP A 366 12.72 -9.22 -2.71
C ASP A 366 11.77 -9.09 -1.52
N ASP A 367 11.15 -7.92 -1.35
CA ASP A 367 10.06 -7.71 -0.41
C ASP A 367 8.70 -7.68 -1.13
N PHE A 368 7.68 -8.15 -0.43
CA PHE A 368 6.28 -8.04 -0.83
C PHE A 368 5.42 -7.92 0.42
N VAL A 369 4.78 -6.76 0.55
CA VAL A 369 3.86 -6.42 1.63
C VAL A 369 2.46 -6.34 1.03
N PHE A 370 1.61 -7.26 1.44
CA PHE A 370 0.21 -7.31 1.06
C PHE A 370 -0.64 -7.00 2.28
N ARG A 371 -1.51 -5.98 2.19
CA ARG A 371 -2.37 -5.54 3.31
C ARG A 371 -1.59 -5.26 4.60
N ASN A 372 -0.43 -4.61 4.49
CA ASN A 372 0.50 -4.29 5.58
C ASN A 372 1.17 -5.51 6.25
N VAL A 373 1.09 -6.69 5.64
CA VAL A 373 1.74 -7.92 6.11
C VAL A 373 2.78 -8.35 5.08
N LYS A 374 4.02 -8.62 5.52
CA LYS A 374 5.02 -9.25 4.67
C LYS A 374 4.58 -10.67 4.35
N VAL A 375 4.53 -11.01 3.06
CA VAL A 375 4.12 -12.33 2.57
C VAL A 375 5.22 -12.93 1.71
N ALA A 376 5.38 -14.26 1.76
CA ALA A 376 6.35 -14.98 0.93
C ALA A 376 5.76 -15.40 -0.43
N GLY A 377 4.44 -15.50 -0.51
CA GLY A 377 3.68 -15.88 -1.70
C GLY A 377 2.34 -15.14 -1.75
N GLN A 378 1.81 -14.91 -2.96
CA GLN A 378 0.42 -14.55 -3.18
C GLN A 378 -0.01 -14.97 -4.59
N SER A 379 -1.07 -15.76 -4.66
CA SER A 379 -1.81 -16.05 -5.88
C SER A 379 -2.84 -14.96 -6.16
N PHE A 380 -2.93 -14.54 -7.41
CA PHE A 380 -3.88 -13.55 -7.91
C PHE A 380 -4.98 -14.26 -8.71
N SER A 381 -5.63 -15.26 -8.11
CA SER A 381 -6.66 -16.11 -8.74
C SER A 381 -7.93 -15.36 -9.12
N TRP A 382 -8.17 -14.17 -8.53
CA TRP A 382 -9.32 -13.31 -8.84
C TRP A 382 -9.21 -12.54 -10.15
N LEU A 383 -8.06 -12.60 -10.83
CA LEU A 383 -7.87 -11.92 -12.11
C LEU A 383 -8.47 -12.73 -13.27
N PRO A 384 -8.95 -12.07 -14.34
CA PRO A 384 -9.38 -12.77 -15.56
C PRO A 384 -8.28 -13.65 -16.17
N GLN A 385 -7.03 -13.20 -16.09
CA GLN A 385 -5.85 -14.02 -16.36
C GLN A 385 -4.99 -14.04 -15.10
N VAL A 386 -4.88 -15.21 -14.49
CA VAL A 386 -4.29 -15.37 -13.16
C VAL A 386 -2.79 -15.09 -13.18
N SER A 387 -2.22 -14.78 -12.01
CA SER A 387 -0.79 -14.60 -11.81
C SER A 387 -0.43 -15.01 -10.39
N PHE A 388 0.86 -15.08 -10.04
CA PHE A 388 1.29 -15.20 -8.65
C PHE A 388 2.63 -14.51 -8.42
N ALA A 389 2.90 -14.14 -7.18
CA ALA A 389 4.12 -13.48 -6.75
C ALA A 389 4.79 -14.28 -5.63
N TYR A 390 6.13 -14.30 -5.64
CA TYR A 390 6.96 -14.75 -4.54
C TYR A 390 7.88 -13.63 -4.09
N ALA A 391 8.00 -13.43 -2.77
CA ALA A 391 9.03 -12.58 -2.19
C ALA A 391 10.05 -13.43 -1.46
N ILE A 392 11.32 -13.26 -1.82
CA ILE A 392 12.39 -14.17 -1.42
C ILE A 392 13.43 -13.51 -0.51
N SER A 393 13.12 -12.37 0.10
CA SER A 393 14.02 -11.67 1.03
C SER A 393 14.50 -12.51 2.21
N SER A 394 13.71 -13.49 2.64
CA SER A 394 14.04 -14.44 3.70
C SER A 394 14.57 -15.79 3.20
N PHE A 395 14.72 -15.96 1.88
CA PHE A 395 15.22 -17.20 1.30
C PHE A 395 16.73 -17.34 1.53
N ASP A 396 17.06 -18.35 2.33
CA ASP A 396 18.41 -18.81 2.58
C ASP A 396 18.61 -20.18 1.89
N PRO A 397 19.35 -20.25 0.77
CA PRO A 397 19.54 -21.50 0.05
C PRO A 397 20.40 -22.50 0.80
N MET A 398 21.12 -22.10 1.87
CA MET A 398 21.95 -23.01 2.66
C MET A 398 21.15 -23.78 3.71
N LYS A 399 19.99 -23.27 4.13
CA LYS A 399 19.13 -23.90 5.14
C LYS A 399 18.07 -24.79 4.50
N SER A 400 18.03 -26.08 4.84
CA SER A 400 16.98 -27.00 4.39
C SER A 400 15.58 -26.51 4.75
N SER A 401 15.39 -26.04 5.98
CA SER A 401 14.11 -25.51 6.44
C SER A 401 13.61 -24.30 5.63
N SER A 402 14.54 -23.48 5.12
CA SER A 402 14.22 -22.36 4.22
C SER A 402 13.79 -22.88 2.85
N ARG A 403 14.55 -23.82 2.25
CA ARG A 403 14.16 -24.47 0.98
C ARG A 403 12.80 -25.16 1.09
N ASP A 404 12.55 -25.91 2.16
CA ASP A 404 11.29 -26.61 2.39
C ASP A 404 10.13 -25.64 2.63
N PHE A 405 10.38 -24.50 3.30
CA PHE A 405 9.39 -23.44 3.42
C PHE A 405 9.00 -22.89 2.04
N TYR A 406 9.96 -22.54 1.18
CA TYR A 406 9.65 -22.02 -0.15
C TYR A 406 9.06 -23.06 -1.10
N ARG A 407 9.42 -24.34 -1.01
CA ARG A 407 8.71 -25.42 -1.72
C ARG A 407 7.23 -25.45 -1.35
N ARG A 408 6.93 -25.43 -0.04
CA ARG A 408 5.54 -25.39 0.43
C ARG A 408 4.81 -24.15 -0.08
N THR A 409 5.46 -22.98 -0.04
CA THR A 409 4.90 -21.73 -0.55
C THR A 409 4.60 -21.81 -2.05
N ILE A 410 5.51 -22.36 -2.86
CA ILE A 410 5.30 -22.53 -4.30
C ILE A 410 4.05 -23.36 -4.57
N HIS A 411 3.95 -24.54 -3.94
CA HIS A 411 2.80 -25.42 -4.14
C HIS A 411 1.51 -24.88 -3.54
N HIS A 412 1.59 -24.14 -2.43
CA HIS A 412 0.45 -23.45 -1.81
C HIS A 412 -0.18 -22.45 -2.79
N GLU A 413 0.62 -21.58 -3.41
CA GLU A 413 0.09 -20.59 -4.35
C GLU A 413 -0.43 -21.22 -5.65
N ILE A 414 0.24 -22.25 -6.17
CA ILE A 414 -0.27 -22.99 -7.33
C ILE A 414 -1.59 -23.68 -6.99
N PHE A 415 -1.75 -24.21 -5.77
CA PHE A 415 -2.99 -24.84 -5.35
C PHE A 415 -4.15 -23.86 -5.29
N HIS A 416 -3.95 -22.63 -4.83
CA HIS A 416 -5.00 -21.62 -4.92
C HIS A 416 -5.50 -21.40 -6.35
N LEU A 417 -4.61 -21.46 -7.34
CA LEU A 417 -5.02 -21.38 -8.75
C LEU A 417 -5.79 -22.63 -9.19
N MET A 418 -5.32 -23.83 -8.81
CA MET A 418 -6.00 -25.08 -9.15
C MET A 418 -7.37 -25.21 -8.49
N ASP A 419 -7.47 -24.88 -7.20
CA ASP A 419 -8.74 -24.83 -6.46
C ASP A 419 -9.72 -23.88 -7.16
N SER A 420 -9.28 -22.64 -7.43
CA SER A 420 -10.12 -21.67 -8.15
C SER A 420 -10.55 -22.13 -9.54
N LYS A 421 -9.74 -22.95 -10.22
CA LYS A 421 -10.01 -23.37 -11.61
C LYS A 421 -10.84 -24.64 -11.71
N PHE A 422 -10.59 -25.61 -10.84
CA PHE A 422 -11.11 -26.99 -10.97
C PHE A 422 -12.07 -27.38 -9.85
N SER A 423 -12.14 -26.61 -8.75
CA SER A 423 -13.10 -26.87 -7.69
C SER A 423 -14.50 -26.44 -8.15
N VAL A 424 -15.38 -27.41 -8.32
CA VAL A 424 -16.75 -27.21 -8.80
C VAL A 424 -17.76 -27.55 -7.72
N ARG A 425 -18.96 -26.96 -7.81
CA ARG A 425 -20.05 -27.24 -6.88
C ARG A 425 -20.35 -28.75 -6.83
N GLY A 426 -20.36 -29.31 -5.62
CA GLY A 426 -20.55 -30.73 -5.39
C GLY A 426 -19.28 -31.57 -5.49
N GLY A 427 -18.14 -30.98 -5.88
CA GLY A 427 -16.84 -31.64 -5.89
C GLY A 427 -16.29 -31.91 -4.48
N PRO A 428 -15.24 -32.74 -4.36
CA PRO A 428 -14.78 -33.29 -3.09
C PRO A 428 -14.27 -32.26 -2.08
N ILE A 429 -13.77 -31.13 -2.58
CA ILE A 429 -13.18 -30.07 -1.77
C ILE A 429 -14.03 -28.80 -1.72
N HIS A 430 -15.25 -28.83 -2.29
CA HIS A 430 -16.09 -27.65 -2.45
C HIS A 430 -17.16 -27.54 -1.35
N GLY A 431 -17.21 -26.38 -0.68
CA GLY A 431 -18.26 -26.05 0.30
C GLY A 431 -18.32 -27.05 1.46
N ASN A 432 -19.52 -27.52 1.77
CA ASN A 432 -19.78 -28.42 2.90
C ASN A 432 -19.01 -29.75 2.82
N ASN A 433 -18.68 -30.23 1.63
CA ASN A 433 -17.86 -31.44 1.46
C ASN A 433 -16.46 -31.30 2.10
N TRP A 434 -15.98 -30.07 2.24
CA TRP A 434 -14.76 -29.75 2.96
C TRP A 434 -15.03 -29.31 4.41
N THR A 435 -15.93 -28.35 4.60
CA THR A 435 -16.10 -27.71 5.92
C THR A 435 -16.64 -28.66 6.99
N ASP A 436 -17.47 -29.62 6.59
CA ASP A 436 -18.10 -30.59 7.50
C ASP A 436 -17.12 -31.68 7.98
N LEU A 437 -15.91 -31.74 7.41
CA LEU A 437 -14.84 -32.61 7.90
C LEU A 437 -14.25 -32.10 9.23
N ASN A 438 -14.35 -30.80 9.50
CA ASN A 438 -13.81 -30.22 10.73
C ASN A 438 -14.57 -30.71 11.97
N GLU A 439 -13.98 -30.50 13.15
CA GLU A 439 -14.66 -30.78 14.41
C GLU A 439 -15.99 -30.02 14.50
N LYS A 440 -17.00 -30.68 15.08
CA LYS A 440 -18.34 -30.10 15.21
C LYS A 440 -18.26 -28.77 15.98
N GLY A 441 -18.75 -27.71 15.35
CA GLY A 441 -18.75 -26.36 15.91
C GLY A 441 -17.53 -25.51 15.53
N PHE A 442 -16.54 -26.06 14.83
CA PHE A 442 -15.45 -25.27 14.25
C PHE A 442 -15.98 -24.26 13.22
N ARG A 443 -15.39 -23.06 13.19
CA ARG A 443 -15.56 -22.08 12.11
C ARG A 443 -14.23 -21.43 11.77
N PHE A 444 -14.04 -21.05 10.52
CA PHE A 444 -12.83 -20.36 10.10
C PHE A 444 -12.78 -18.94 10.68
N LYS A 445 -11.55 -18.42 10.87
CA LYS A 445 -11.33 -17.11 11.49
C LYS A 445 -12.00 -15.96 10.73
N LEU A 446 -12.02 -16.02 9.41
CA LEU A 446 -12.65 -14.96 8.62
C LEU A 446 -14.19 -15.01 8.65
N ASP A 447 -14.78 -16.07 9.21
CA ASP A 447 -16.23 -16.20 9.37
C ASP A 447 -16.74 -15.69 10.74
N TYR A 448 -15.86 -15.37 11.70
CA TYR A 448 -16.26 -14.97 13.07
C TYR A 448 -15.17 -14.23 13.89
N SER A 449 -15.55 -13.63 15.03
CA SER A 449 -14.58 -13.06 15.98
C SER A 449 -13.77 -14.16 16.70
N PRO A 450 -12.43 -14.07 16.79
CA PRO A 450 -11.58 -15.13 17.35
C PRO A 450 -11.73 -15.37 18.86
N ALA A 451 -12.36 -14.45 19.60
CA ALA A 451 -12.41 -14.48 21.07
C ALA A 451 -13.27 -15.62 21.65
N ASP A 452 -14.11 -16.26 20.83
CA ASP A 452 -15.15 -17.18 21.30
C ASP A 452 -14.93 -18.66 20.92
N GLN A 453 -13.70 -19.08 20.55
CA GLN A 453 -13.46 -20.46 20.07
C GLN A 453 -12.34 -21.23 20.79
N PRO A 454 -12.64 -22.40 21.38
CA PRO A 454 -11.65 -23.24 22.08
C PRO A 454 -10.65 -23.92 21.16
N PHE A 455 -10.90 -23.94 19.84
CA PHE A 455 -10.10 -24.69 18.85
C PHE A 455 -8.88 -23.92 18.30
N PHE A 456 -8.77 -22.60 18.53
CA PHE A 456 -7.65 -21.77 18.03
C PHE A 456 -6.44 -21.77 18.98
N THR A 457 -5.49 -22.69 18.79
CA THR A 457 -4.49 -22.99 19.84
C THR A 457 -3.03 -22.52 19.70
N LYS A 458 -2.56 -21.60 18.86
CA LYS A 458 -1.10 -21.36 18.57
C LYS A 458 -0.21 -22.61 18.24
N ASP A 459 -0.10 -23.61 19.10
CA ASP A 459 0.56 -24.91 18.90
C ASP A 459 -0.18 -25.79 17.88
N ASN A 460 0.58 -26.50 17.05
CA ASN A 460 0.10 -27.42 16.04
C ASN A 460 -0.14 -28.84 16.56
N ALA A 461 0.53 -29.26 17.64
CA ALA A 461 0.43 -30.64 18.11
C ALA A 461 -0.98 -30.99 18.64
N GLY A 462 -1.68 -30.02 19.23
CA GLY A 462 -3.05 -30.18 19.72
C GLY A 462 -4.16 -29.96 18.70
N ARG A 463 -3.83 -29.67 17.43
CA ARG A 463 -4.84 -29.33 16.40
C ARG A 463 -5.16 -30.51 15.51
N LEU A 464 -6.38 -31.02 15.62
CA LEU A 464 -6.90 -32.01 14.70
C LEU A 464 -7.34 -31.34 13.39
N GLY A 465 -7.06 -31.99 12.26
CA GLY A 465 -7.57 -31.60 10.96
C GLY A 465 -6.86 -30.47 10.24
N PHE A 466 -5.81 -29.85 10.80
CA PHE A 466 -5.10 -28.74 10.15
C PHE A 466 -3.61 -29.01 9.98
N ALA A 467 -3.09 -28.74 8.78
CA ALA A 467 -1.67 -28.88 8.48
C ALA A 467 -0.81 -27.90 9.29
N GLU A 468 -1.29 -26.66 9.47
CA GLU A 468 -0.64 -25.59 10.24
C GLU A 468 -1.65 -24.51 10.67
N PRO A 469 -1.29 -23.55 11.55
CA PRO A 469 -2.24 -22.58 12.12
C PRO A 469 -2.89 -21.70 11.06
N TYR A 470 -2.13 -21.40 10.00
CA TYR A 470 -2.56 -20.54 8.91
C TYR A 470 -3.81 -21.09 8.18
N GLY A 471 -3.93 -22.42 8.07
CA GLY A 471 -5.09 -23.07 7.45
C GLY A 471 -6.42 -22.83 8.17
N MET A 472 -6.40 -22.36 9.42
CA MET A 472 -7.63 -22.04 10.17
C MET A 472 -8.22 -20.67 9.80
N ASN A 473 -7.55 -19.88 8.96
CA ASN A 473 -8.04 -18.57 8.56
C ASN A 473 -9.27 -18.65 7.65
N VAL A 474 -9.22 -19.54 6.65
CA VAL A 474 -10.27 -19.76 5.65
C VAL A 474 -10.07 -21.12 4.97
N ALA A 475 -11.16 -21.72 4.46
CA ALA A 475 -11.13 -23.04 3.84
C ALA A 475 -10.15 -23.17 2.66
N THR A 476 -9.91 -22.09 1.90
CA THR A 476 -8.92 -22.10 0.81
C THR A 476 -7.49 -22.27 1.33
N ASP A 477 -7.16 -21.62 2.44
CA ASP A 477 -5.83 -21.71 3.07
C ASP A 477 -5.63 -23.08 3.71
N ASP A 478 -6.70 -23.65 4.29
CA ASP A 478 -6.70 -25.01 4.82
C ASP A 478 -6.27 -26.04 3.76
N ARG A 479 -6.93 -25.99 2.59
CA ARG A 479 -6.60 -26.87 1.46
C ARG A 479 -5.19 -26.62 0.92
N ALA A 480 -4.82 -25.35 0.73
CA ALA A 480 -3.53 -24.98 0.15
C ALA A 480 -2.35 -25.32 1.08
N THR A 481 -2.50 -25.12 2.40
CA THR A 481 -1.46 -25.52 3.38
C THR A 481 -1.26 -27.03 3.44
N LEU A 482 -2.36 -27.80 3.40
CA LEU A 482 -2.31 -29.26 3.32
C LEU A 482 -1.61 -29.71 2.03
N TYR A 483 -2.02 -29.19 0.88
CA TYR A 483 -1.39 -29.52 -0.39
C TYR A 483 0.09 -29.14 -0.45
N GLY A 484 0.46 -27.96 0.06
CA GLY A 484 1.86 -27.54 0.11
C GLY A 484 2.74 -28.52 0.89
N ARG A 485 2.25 -29.02 2.04
CA ARG A 485 2.96 -30.02 2.86
C ARG A 485 3.08 -31.38 2.17
N LEU A 486 2.04 -31.80 1.44
CA LEU A 486 2.09 -33.01 0.61
C LEU A 486 3.20 -32.93 -0.42
N MET A 487 3.20 -31.87 -1.24
CA MET A 487 4.16 -31.75 -2.33
C MET A 487 5.61 -31.57 -1.87
N ALA A 488 5.80 -30.91 -0.72
CA ALA A 488 7.12 -30.76 -0.10
C ALA A 488 7.59 -31.99 0.69
N GLU A 489 6.84 -33.10 0.64
CA GLU A 489 7.18 -34.36 1.30
C GLU A 489 7.47 -34.23 2.81
N ASP A 490 6.67 -33.41 3.50
CA ASP A 490 6.92 -33.06 4.90
C ASP A 490 6.71 -34.27 5.84
N LYS A 491 7.83 -34.78 6.37
CA LYS A 491 7.85 -35.95 7.26
C LYS A 491 6.97 -35.78 8.50
N LEU A 492 6.98 -34.62 9.14
CA LEU A 492 6.18 -34.38 10.35
C LEU A 492 4.69 -34.36 10.03
N PHE A 493 4.33 -33.82 8.87
CA PHE A 493 2.97 -33.86 8.36
C PHE A 493 2.51 -35.31 8.09
N PHE A 494 3.35 -36.15 7.45
CA PHE A 494 3.03 -37.57 7.24
C PHE A 494 2.92 -38.38 8.52
N GLU A 495 3.73 -38.10 9.54
CA GLU A 495 3.56 -38.75 10.86
C GLU A 495 2.23 -38.36 11.52
N ARG A 496 1.82 -37.09 11.42
CA ARG A 496 0.52 -36.63 11.93
C ARG A 496 -0.65 -37.29 11.20
N LEU A 497 -0.55 -37.50 9.88
CA LEU A 497 -1.61 -38.17 9.11
C LEU A 497 -1.93 -39.59 9.59
N LYS A 498 -1.00 -40.26 10.28
CA LYS A 498 -1.23 -41.62 10.81
C LYS A 498 -2.17 -41.62 12.01
N THR A 499 -2.25 -40.51 12.75
CA THR A 499 -3.02 -40.42 14.00
C THR A 499 -4.21 -39.47 13.92
N ASP A 500 -4.12 -38.44 13.07
CA ASP A 500 -5.17 -37.45 12.87
C ASP A 500 -6.15 -37.87 11.77
N LYS A 501 -7.30 -38.42 12.20
CA LYS A 501 -8.35 -38.90 11.30
C LYS A 501 -8.98 -37.79 10.45
N ILE A 502 -9.09 -36.57 10.98
CA ILE A 502 -9.68 -35.44 10.24
C ILE A 502 -8.71 -34.98 9.16
N LEU A 503 -7.43 -34.86 9.50
CA LEU A 503 -6.40 -34.45 8.55
C LEU A 503 -6.25 -35.50 7.44
N LYS A 504 -6.36 -36.78 7.78
CA LYS A 504 -6.39 -37.88 6.81
C LYS A 504 -7.59 -37.78 5.88
N ALA A 505 -8.80 -37.58 6.41
CA ALA A 505 -10.01 -37.44 5.59
C ALA A 505 -9.93 -36.23 4.63
N LYS A 506 -9.39 -35.10 5.08
CA LYS A 506 -9.12 -33.93 4.22
C LYS A 506 -8.10 -34.23 3.14
N THR A 507 -7.04 -34.96 3.48
CA THR A 507 -6.04 -35.40 2.50
C THR A 507 -6.67 -36.29 1.44
N ASP A 508 -7.55 -37.21 1.83
CA ASP A 508 -8.28 -38.07 0.90
C ASP A 508 -9.17 -37.27 -0.08
N ARG A 509 -9.81 -36.19 0.39
CA ARG A 509 -10.55 -35.28 -0.51
C ARG A 509 -9.65 -34.55 -1.51
N ILE A 510 -8.43 -34.19 -1.11
CA ILE A 510 -7.46 -33.58 -2.04
C ILE A 510 -7.01 -34.61 -3.09
N LEU A 511 -6.82 -35.88 -2.71
CA LEU A 511 -6.51 -36.94 -3.68
C LEU A 511 -7.67 -37.17 -4.65
N GLU A 512 -8.90 -37.25 -4.14
CA GLU A 512 -10.11 -37.38 -4.96
C GLU A 512 -10.23 -36.21 -5.95
N PHE A 513 -9.94 -34.98 -5.52
CA PHE A 513 -9.88 -33.80 -6.37
C PHE A 513 -8.90 -33.97 -7.54
N PHE A 514 -7.69 -34.46 -7.27
CA PHE A 514 -6.70 -34.70 -8.33
C PHE A 514 -7.07 -35.88 -9.24
N GLN A 515 -7.71 -36.93 -8.72
CA GLN A 515 -8.21 -38.04 -9.55
C GLN A 515 -9.28 -37.56 -10.55
N LEU A 516 -10.16 -36.64 -10.13
CA LEU A 516 -11.13 -36.01 -11.03
C LEU A 516 -10.43 -35.19 -12.10
N ILE A 517 -9.45 -34.35 -11.74
CA ILE A 517 -8.66 -33.58 -12.71
C ILE A 517 -7.96 -34.50 -13.71
N LYS A 518 -7.31 -35.58 -13.24
CA LYS A 518 -6.64 -36.57 -14.09
C LYS A 518 -7.58 -37.13 -15.14
N ARG A 519 -8.76 -37.57 -14.71
CA ARG A 519 -9.79 -38.15 -15.58
C ARG A 519 -10.32 -37.11 -16.57
N ASP A 520 -10.70 -35.94 -16.08
CA ASP A 520 -11.39 -34.91 -16.87
C ASP A 520 -10.46 -34.27 -17.91
N LEU A 521 -9.16 -34.20 -17.64
CA LEU A 521 -8.14 -33.70 -18.56
C LEU A 521 -7.46 -34.81 -19.38
N GLY A 522 -7.78 -36.09 -19.14
CA GLY A 522 -7.19 -37.22 -19.86
C GLY A 522 -5.68 -37.41 -19.61
N ILE A 523 -5.21 -37.04 -18.42
CA ILE A 523 -3.78 -37.08 -18.08
C ILE A 523 -3.33 -38.52 -17.85
N LYS A 524 -2.25 -38.93 -18.53
CA LYS A 524 -1.71 -40.29 -18.43
C LYS A 524 -1.22 -40.60 -17.01
N SER A 525 -1.42 -41.84 -16.56
CA SER A 525 -0.90 -42.32 -15.26
C SER A 525 0.63 -42.32 -15.18
N THR A 526 1.34 -42.22 -16.30
CA THR A 526 2.81 -42.08 -16.35
C THR A 526 3.30 -40.67 -16.06
N SER A 527 2.40 -39.71 -15.83
CA SER A 527 2.76 -38.35 -15.43
C SER A 527 3.51 -38.37 -14.09
N SER A 528 4.69 -37.74 -14.03
CA SER A 528 5.49 -37.63 -12.80
C SER A 528 4.70 -37.00 -11.65
N PHE A 529 3.85 -36.01 -11.94
CA PHE A 529 2.92 -35.42 -10.99
C PHE A 529 2.01 -36.44 -10.32
N PHE A 530 1.31 -37.25 -11.13
CA PHE A 530 0.35 -38.21 -10.62
C PHE A 530 1.03 -39.43 -10.00
N ILE A 531 2.19 -39.85 -10.50
CA ILE A 531 3.02 -40.85 -9.81
C ILE A 531 3.39 -40.35 -8.40
N LYS A 532 3.77 -39.07 -8.27
CA LYS A 532 4.10 -38.46 -6.98
C LYS A 532 2.88 -38.40 -6.05
N ILE A 533 1.76 -37.84 -6.52
CA ILE A 533 0.52 -37.71 -5.72
C ILE A 533 -0.05 -39.08 -5.30
N GLU A 534 -0.13 -40.04 -6.23
CA GLU A 534 -0.65 -41.38 -5.97
C GLU A 534 0.33 -42.23 -5.14
N GLY A 535 1.64 -42.02 -5.31
CA GLY A 535 2.69 -42.70 -4.55
C GLY A 535 2.74 -42.31 -3.07
N MET A 536 2.25 -41.13 -2.71
CA MET A 536 2.15 -40.67 -1.31
C MET A 536 1.11 -41.47 -0.50
N PHE A 537 0.14 -42.11 -1.16
CA PHE A 537 -0.89 -42.92 -0.52
C PHE A 537 -1.25 -44.11 -1.43
N PRO A 538 -0.67 -45.29 -1.22
CA PRO A 538 -1.06 -46.46 -1.99
C PRO A 538 -2.55 -46.72 -1.75
N VAL A 539 -3.35 -46.55 -2.81
CA VAL A 539 -4.76 -46.93 -2.81
C VAL A 539 -4.80 -48.39 -2.34
N LYS A 540 -5.53 -48.66 -1.25
CA LYS A 540 -5.86 -50.05 -0.93
C LYS A 540 -6.61 -50.58 -2.15
N LYS A 541 -5.97 -51.48 -2.91
CA LYS A 541 -6.69 -52.31 -3.87
C LYS A 541 -7.80 -52.96 -3.07
N GLU A 542 -9.04 -52.63 -3.40
CA GLU A 542 -10.19 -53.38 -2.91
C GLU A 542 -9.96 -54.84 -3.33
N SER A 543 -9.82 -55.70 -2.32
CA SER A 543 -9.71 -57.15 -2.45
C SER A 543 -11.08 -57.77 -2.65
#